data_AF-A0A2Z7BK09-F1
#
_entry.id   AF-A0A2Z7BK09-F1
#
_cell.length_a   1.000
_cell.length_b   1.000
_cell.length_c   1.000
_cell.angle_alpha   90.00
_cell.angle_beta   90.00
_cell.angle_gamma   90.00
#
_symmetry.space_group_name_H-M   'P 1'
#
loop_
_entity.id
_entity.type
_entity.pdbx_description
1 polymer ?
#
loop_
_entity_poly.entity_id
_entity_poly.type
_entity_poly.pdbx_seq_one_letter_code
_entity_poly.pdbx_strand_id
1 'polypeptide(L)'
;MDQTTNRKHIVEDWKIGLDAKRGLGIGDLLRSREIARLVKSFMDLDSDERKEMARRARALRETTLAAISDGGTSTSNLDSFLASFN
;
A
#
# COMPACT_ATOMS: atom_id res chain seq x y z
N MET A 1 -16.32 2.16 -0.36
CA MET A 1 -14.87 1.93 -0.45
C MET A 1 -14.63 0.72 -1.33
N ASP A 2 -13.82 0.85 -2.37
CA ASP A 2 -13.50 -0.25 -3.29
C ASP A 2 -12.30 -1.05 -2.76
N GLN A 3 -12.57 -2.12 -2.01
CA GLN A 3 -11.52 -2.96 -1.43
C GLN A 3 -10.75 -3.75 -2.50
N THR A 4 -11.35 -4.02 -3.66
CA THR A 4 -10.71 -4.78 -4.74
C THR A 4 -9.58 -3.97 -5.35
N THR A 5 -9.86 -2.72 -5.69
CA THR A 5 -8.84 -1.82 -6.24
C THR A 5 -7.75 -1.50 -5.22
N ASN A 6 -8.11 -1.27 -3.95
CA ASN A 6 -7.13 -1.04 -2.89
C ASN A 6 -6.18 -2.23 -2.70
N ARG A 7 -6.70 -3.47 -2.73
CA ARG A 7 -5.87 -4.69 -2.67
C ARG A 7 -4.88 -4.73 -3.83
N LYS A 8 -5.35 -4.47 -5.05
CA LYS A 8 -4.48 -4.44 -6.24
C LYS A 8 -3.35 -3.42 -6.08
N HIS A 9 -3.66 -2.19 -5.68
CA HIS A 9 -2.65 -1.17 -5.48
C HIS A 9 -1.61 -1.56 -4.42
N ILE A 10 -2.05 -2.07 -3.27
CA ILE A 10 -1.14 -2.45 -2.18
C ILE A 10 -0.24 -3.63 -2.54
N VAL A 11 -0.81 -4.66 -3.18
CA VAL A 11 -0.14 -5.95 -3.40
C VAL A 11 0.62 -5.98 -4.73
N GLU A 12 -0.01 -5.52 -5.82
CA GLU A 12 0.50 -5.67 -7.18
C GLU A 12 1.28 -4.44 -7.65
N ASP A 13 0.71 -3.25 -7.46
CA ASP A 13 1.29 -2.02 -8.03
C ASP A 13 2.41 -1.47 -7.14
N TRP A 14 2.11 -1.20 -5.87
CA TRP A 14 3.08 -0.66 -4.90
C TRP A 14 3.93 -1.74 -4.27
N LYS A 15 3.40 -2.99 -4.20
CA LYS A 15 4.08 -4.15 -3.62
C LYS A 15 4.61 -3.87 -2.21
N ILE A 16 3.76 -3.28 -1.38
CA ILE A 16 4.04 -2.87 0.01
C ILE A 16 3.28 -3.72 1.04
N GLY A 17 2.51 -4.72 0.58
CA GLY A 17 1.73 -5.58 1.44
C GLY A 17 1.51 -6.97 0.85
N LEU A 18 1.00 -7.86 1.68
CA LEU A 18 0.68 -9.24 1.30
C LEU A 18 -0.82 -9.42 1.12
N ASP A 19 -1.18 -10.26 0.16
CA ASP A 19 -2.55 -10.72 0.02
C ASP A 19 -2.80 -11.94 0.91
N ALA A 20 -3.59 -11.75 1.97
CA ALA A 20 -3.94 -12.83 2.88
C ALA A 20 -4.81 -13.91 2.21
N LYS A 21 -5.56 -13.56 1.14
CA LYS A 21 -6.41 -14.50 0.42
C LYS A 21 -5.71 -15.12 -0.79
N ARG A 22 -4.39 -14.93 -0.95
CA ARG A 22 -3.66 -15.43 -2.11
C ARG A 22 -3.78 -16.94 -2.19
N GLY A 23 -4.37 -17.41 -3.30
CA GLY A 23 -4.59 -18.84 -3.54
C GLY A 23 -5.85 -19.42 -2.90
N LEU A 24 -6.70 -18.60 -2.26
CA LEU A 24 -8.03 -19.02 -1.83
C LEU A 24 -9.05 -18.86 -2.97
N GLY A 25 -9.92 -19.86 -3.12
CA GLY A 25 -11.06 -19.81 -4.02
C GLY A 25 -12.23 -19.00 -3.46
N ILE A 26 -13.26 -18.80 -4.28
CA ILE A 26 -14.50 -18.15 -3.86
C ILE A 26 -15.21 -19.05 -2.84
N GLY A 27 -15.46 -18.51 -1.64
CA GLY A 27 -16.12 -19.25 -0.55
C GLY A 27 -15.15 -19.92 0.42
N ASP A 28 -13.85 -19.96 0.12
CA ASP A 28 -12.86 -20.52 1.02
C ASP A 28 -12.62 -19.62 2.24
N LEU A 29 -12.54 -20.25 3.40
CA LEU A 29 -12.25 -19.58 4.66
C LEU A 29 -10.76 -19.63 4.99
N LEU A 30 -10.20 -18.46 5.29
CA LEU A 30 -8.83 -18.33 5.77
C LEU A 30 -8.72 -18.91 7.19
N ARG A 31 -7.86 -19.91 7.38
CA ARG A 31 -7.69 -20.56 8.69
C ARG A 31 -6.74 -19.76 9.58
N SER A 32 -6.97 -19.81 10.88
CA SER A 32 -6.11 -19.13 11.88
C SER A 32 -4.62 -19.51 11.76
N ARG A 33 -4.33 -20.76 11.40
CA ARG A 33 -2.96 -21.23 11.14
C ARG A 33 -2.31 -20.52 9.94
N GLU A 34 -3.07 -20.25 8.88
CA GLU A 34 -2.59 -19.56 7.68
C GLU A 34 -2.34 -18.09 7.99
N ILE A 35 -3.25 -17.46 8.74
CA ILE A 35 -3.06 -16.10 9.27
C ILE A 35 -1.76 -16.02 10.09
N ALA A 36 -1.55 -16.93 11.04
CA ALA A 36 -0.34 -16.95 11.86
C ALA A 36 0.93 -17.09 11.03
N ARG A 37 0.92 -17.93 9.97
CA ARG A 37 2.05 -18.06 9.05
C ARG A 37 2.32 -16.76 8.28
N LEU A 38 1.27 -16.13 7.74
CA LEU A 38 1.37 -14.87 7.01
C LEU A 38 1.92 -13.75 7.89
N VAL A 39 1.39 -13.62 9.11
CA VAL A 39 1.88 -12.62 10.07
C VAL A 39 3.33 -12.89 10.42
N LYS A 40 3.72 -14.15 10.69
CA LYS A 40 5.10 -14.49 11.01
C LYS A 40 6.06 -14.15 9.85
N SER A 41 5.71 -14.47 8.61
CA SER A 41 6.55 -14.13 7.45
C SER A 41 6.63 -12.64 7.20
N PHE A 42 5.52 -11.91 7.41
CA PHE A 42 5.48 -10.45 7.25
C PHE A 42 6.32 -9.73 8.31
N MET A 43 6.42 -10.29 9.51
CA MET A 43 7.16 -9.72 10.64
C MET A 43 8.62 -10.16 10.70
N ASP A 44 9.05 -11.08 9.82
CA ASP A 44 10.44 -11.53 9.74
C ASP A 44 11.35 -10.39 9.25
N LEU A 45 12.19 -9.87 10.15
CA LEU A 45 13.08 -8.75 9.86
C LEU A 45 14.28 -9.13 9.01
N ASP A 46 14.64 -10.43 8.97
CA ASP A 46 15.77 -10.93 8.21
C ASP A 46 15.39 -11.26 6.76
N SER A 47 14.09 -11.43 6.49
CA SER A 47 13.54 -11.66 5.15
C SER A 47 13.83 -10.50 4.19
N ASP A 48 14.48 -10.81 3.06
CA ASP A 48 14.74 -9.85 1.99
C ASP A 48 13.45 -9.32 1.35
N GLU A 49 12.42 -10.17 1.24
CA GLU A 49 11.09 -9.77 0.76
C GLU A 49 10.49 -8.69 1.66
N ARG A 50 10.56 -8.89 2.99
CA ARG A 50 10.08 -7.92 3.98
C ARG A 50 10.89 -6.62 3.93
N LYS A 51 12.22 -6.69 3.78
CA LYS A 51 13.09 -5.51 3.69
C LYS A 51 12.74 -4.67 2.45
N GLU A 52 12.53 -5.31 1.30
CA GLU A 52 12.13 -4.61 0.07
C GLU A 52 10.72 -4.02 0.16
N MET A 53 9.75 -4.74 0.74
CA MET A 53 8.41 -4.17 1.01
C MET A 53 8.51 -2.90 1.88
N ALA A 54 9.31 -2.94 2.95
CA ALA A 54 9.50 -1.79 3.82
C ALA A 54 10.21 -0.62 3.11
N ARG A 55 11.16 -0.90 2.22
CA ARG A 55 11.83 0.12 1.39
C ARG A 55 10.82 0.83 0.48
N ARG A 56 9.97 0.06 -0.21
CA ARG A 56 8.91 0.61 -1.07
C ARG A 56 7.89 1.43 -0.30
N ALA A 57 7.47 0.95 0.87
CA ALA A 57 6.53 1.68 1.72
C ALA A 57 7.09 3.03 2.18
N ARG A 58 8.39 3.10 2.51
CA ARG A 58 9.08 4.35 2.86
C ARG A 58 9.15 5.31 1.66
N ALA A 59 9.54 4.82 0.50
CA ALA A 59 9.61 5.64 -0.72
C ALA A 59 8.23 6.20 -1.11
N LEU A 60 7.17 5.38 -0.98
CA LEU A 60 5.80 5.84 -1.20
C LEU A 60 5.43 6.95 -0.21
N ARG A 61 5.70 6.74 1.08
CA ARG A 61 5.46 7.76 2.12
C ARG A 61 6.19 9.06 1.82
N GLU A 62 7.47 9.00 1.47
CA GLU A 62 8.28 10.18 1.15
C GLU A 62 7.73 10.94 -0.06
N THR A 63 7.37 10.23 -1.12
CA THR A 63 6.74 10.82 -2.32
C THR A 63 5.41 11.49 -1.98
N THR A 64 4.56 10.83 -1.18
CA THR A 64 3.28 11.40 -0.76
C THR A 64 3.47 12.65 0.09
N LEU A 65 4.40 12.63 1.05
CA LEU A 65 4.69 13.80 1.88
C LEU A 65 5.22 14.97 1.05
N ALA A 66 6.10 14.71 0.09
CA ALA A 66 6.60 15.74 -0.82
C ALA A 66 5.47 16.34 -1.68
N ALA A 67 4.54 15.52 -2.16
CA ALA A 67 3.42 15.99 -2.97
C ALA A 67 2.45 16.92 -2.21
N ILE A 68 2.24 16.67 -0.91
CA ILE A 68 1.30 17.45 -0.07
C ILE A 68 1.97 18.57 0.73
N SER A 69 3.30 18.69 0.67
CA SER A 69 4.02 19.78 1.34
C SER A 69 3.77 21.11 0.63
N ASP A 70 4.15 22.23 1.26
CA ASP A 70 4.07 23.55 0.65
C ASP A 70 4.89 23.58 -0.65
N GLY A 71 4.28 24.06 -1.74
CA GLY A 71 4.87 24.01 -3.09
C GLY A 71 4.92 22.61 -3.73
N GLY A 72 4.35 21.59 -3.06
CA GLY A 72 4.21 20.24 -3.58
C GLY A 72 3.21 20.14 -4.73
N THR A 73 3.25 19.03 -5.47
CA THR A 73 2.42 18.85 -6.68
C THR A 73 0.93 18.78 -6.37
N SER A 74 0.52 18.10 -5.29
CA SER A 74 -0.88 18.05 -4.88
C SER A 74 -1.37 19.41 -4.36
N THR A 75 -0.55 20.12 -3.60
CA THR A 75 -0.84 21.49 -3.14
C THR A 75 -1.02 22.43 -4.33
N SER A 76 -0.07 22.42 -5.28
CA SER A 76 -0.12 23.26 -6.49
C SER A 76 -1.34 22.95 -7.36
N ASN A 77 -1.74 21.68 -7.46
CA ASN A 77 -2.95 21.28 -8.19
C ASN A 77 -4.22 21.83 -7.52
N LEU A 78 -4.28 21.82 -6.18
CA LEU A 78 -5.39 22.40 -5.43
C LEU A 78 -5.43 23.92 -5.60
N ASP A 79 -4.28 24.61 -5.51
CA ASP A 79 -4.19 26.05 -5.73
C ASP A 79 -4.68 26.43 -7.14
N SER A 80 -4.26 25.67 -8.16
CA SER A 80 -4.69 25.86 -9.55
C SER A 80 -6.20 25.64 -9.72
N PHE A 81 -6.75 24.62 -9.06
CA PHE A 81 -8.18 24.35 -9.07
C PHE A 81 -8.97 25.50 -8.42
N LEU A 82 -8.51 26.02 -7.28
CA LEU A 82 -9.16 27.15 -6.61
C LEU A 82 -9.10 28.43 -7.45
N ALA A 83 -7.98 28.69 -8.12
CA ALA A 83 -7.83 29.81 -9.03
C ALA A 83 -8.79 29.74 -10.24
N SER A 84 -9.25 28.55 -10.63
CA SER A 84 -10.17 28.38 -11.76
C SER A 84 -11.60 28.90 -11.52
N PHE A 85 -11.94 29.26 -10.28
CA PHE A 85 -13.24 29.84 -9.91
C PHE A 85 -13.25 31.37 -9.87
N ASN A 86 -12.10 32.00 -10.06
CA ASN A 86 -11.94 33.46 -10.16
C ASN A 86 -11.75 33.88 -11.61
#